data_AF-A0A7W6GQB0-F1
#
_entry.id   AF-A0A7W6GQB0-F1
#
_cell.length_a   1.000
_cell.length_b   1.000
_cell.length_c   1.000
_cell.angle_alpha   90.00
_cell.angle_beta   90.00
_cell.angle_gamma   90.00
#
_symmetry.space_group_name_H-M   'P 1'
#
loop_
_entity.id
_entity.type
_entity.pdbx_description
1 polymer ?
#
loop_
_entity_poly.entity_id
_entity_poly.type
_entity_poly.pdbx_seq_one_letter_code
_entity_poly.pdbx_strand_id
1 'polypeptide(L)' 'MKSFLKSDLFLRFLGGFALGAVGMFLLQPNDPPAFASTALAASTADHAGL' A
#
# COMPACT_ATOMS: atom_id res chain seq x y z
N MET A 1 -3.55 25.40 -10.59
CA MET A 1 -3.47 24.49 -9.42
C MET A 1 -4.78 24.36 -8.63
N LYS A 2 -5.53 25.43 -8.33
CA LYS A 2 -6.80 25.33 -7.54
C LYS A 2 -7.93 24.55 -8.24
N SER A 3 -7.94 24.49 -9.56
CA SER A 3 -8.95 23.76 -10.35
C SER A 3 -8.83 22.24 -10.16
N PHE A 4 -7.61 21.72 -10.11
CA PHE A 4 -7.36 20.29 -9.86
C PHE A 4 -7.89 19.85 -8.48
N LEU A 5 -7.72 20.69 -7.47
CA LEU A 5 -8.21 20.44 -6.11
C LEU A 5 -9.75 20.37 -5.99
N LYS A 6 -10.47 20.84 -7.02
CA LYS A 6 -11.93 20.77 -7.13
C LYS A 6 -12.41 19.66 -8.07
N SER A 7 -11.50 18.92 -8.68
CA SER A 7 -11.83 17.85 -9.61
C SER A 7 -12.49 16.69 -8.86
N ASP A 8 -13.64 16.23 -9.35
CA ASP A 8 -14.35 15.06 -8.82
C ASP A 8 -13.44 13.82 -8.79
N LEU A 9 -12.64 13.62 -9.85
CA LEU A 9 -11.69 12.51 -9.94
C LEU A 9 -10.61 12.61 -8.86
N PHE A 10 -10.06 13.81 -8.65
CA PHE A 10 -9.02 14.01 -7.63
C PHE A 10 -9.58 13.79 -6.23
N LEU A 11 -10.78 14.30 -5.93
CA LEU A 11 -11.41 14.15 -4.62
C LEU A 11 -11.81 12.70 -4.32
N ARG A 12 -12.27 11.95 -5.33
CA ARG A 12 -12.58 10.52 -5.20
C ARG A 12 -11.32 9.69 -5.00
N PHE A 13 -10.27 10.00 -5.76
CA PHE A 13 -8.95 9.41 -5.54
C PHE A 13 -8.43 9.71 -4.13
N LEU A 14 -8.46 10.96 -3.70
CA LEU A 14 -7.97 11.39 -2.38
C LEU A 14 -8.76 10.75 -1.24
N GLY A 15 -10.08 10.65 -1.36
CA GLY A 15 -10.94 9.97 -0.40
C GLY A 15 -10.63 8.47 -0.31
N GLY A 16 -10.51 7.79 -1.45
CA GLY A 16 -10.12 6.37 -1.50
C GLY A 16 -8.72 6.13 -0.96
N PHE A 17 -7.76 6.99 -1.30
CA PHE A 17 -6.39 6.96 -0.80
C PHE A 17 -6.34 7.15 0.72
N ALA A 18 -7.06 8.14 1.27
CA ALA A 18 -7.11 8.38 2.71
C ALA A 18 -7.69 7.19 3.47
N LEU A 19 -8.79 6.61 2.97
CA LEU A 19 -9.37 5.38 3.54
C LEU A 19 -8.40 4.19 3.46
N GLY A 20 -7.71 4.03 2.32
CA GLY A 20 -6.70 2.98 2.15
C GLY A 20 -5.52 3.12 3.11
N ALA A 21 -5.01 4.35 3.30
CA ALA A 21 -3.90 4.63 4.21
C ALA A 21 -4.29 4.34 5.67
N VAL A 22 -5.48 4.80 6.10
CA VAL A 22 -6.02 4.51 7.44
C VAL A 22 -6.22 3.01 7.63
N GLY A 23 -6.77 2.32 6.62
CA GLY A 23 -6.93 0.87 6.63
C GLY A 23 -5.60 0.13 6.82
N MET A 24 -4.57 0.50 6.05
CA MET A 24 -3.23 -0.09 6.20
C MET A 24 -2.62 0.15 7.58
N PHE A 25 -2.83 1.34 8.16
CA PHE A 25 -2.28 1.68 9.46
C PHE A 25 -3.01 0.98 10.61
N LEU A 26 -4.35 0.96 10.58
CA LEU A 26 -5.17 0.32 11.62
C LEU A 26 -5.11 -1.21 11.55
N LEU A 27 -4.99 -1.78 10.35
CA LEU A 27 -4.89 -3.22 10.12
C LEU A 27 -3.44 -3.70 10.09
N GLN A 28 -2.48 -2.84 10.49
CA GLN A 28 -1.09 -3.25 10.52
C GLN A 28 -0.95 -4.39 11.55
N PRO A 29 -0.50 -5.58 11.12
CA PRO A 29 -0.31 -6.71 12.03
C PRO A 29 0.67 -6.31 13.14
N ASN A 30 0.27 -6.51 14.40
CA ASN A 30 1.10 -6.22 15.56
C ASN A 30 2.21 -7.28 15.72
N ASP A 31 1.91 -8.50 15.28
CA ASP A 31 2.88 -9.58 15.08
C ASP A 31 3.36 -9.60 13.64
N PRO A 32 4.63 -9.99 13.36
CA PRO A 32 5.15 -10.07 12.00
C PRO A 32 4.19 -10.89 11.13
N PRO A 33 3.72 -10.32 9.99
CA PRO A 33 2.74 -11.00 9.16
C PRO A 33 3.28 -12.37 8.77
N ALA A 34 2.51 -13.45 8.98
CA ALA A 34 2.92 -14.81 8.65
C ALA A 34 3.31 -14.97 7.15
N PHE A 35 2.86 -14.05 6.30
CA PHE A 35 3.19 -13.97 4.87
C PHE A 35 4.45 -13.15 4.54
N ALA A 36 5.07 -12.47 5.52
CA ALA A 36 6.34 -11.76 5.33
C ALA A 36 7.44 -12.71 4.83
N SER A 37 7.40 -13.97 5.29
CA SER A 37 8.32 -15.02 4.85
C SER A 37 8.20 -15.35 3.35
N THR A 38 7.00 -15.25 2.76
CA THR A 38 6.78 -15.57 1.34
C THR A 38 7.26 -14.46 0.40
N ALA A 39 7.04 -13.19 0.78
CA ALA A 39 7.51 -12.05 -0.02
C ALA A 39 9.05 -11.91 0.02
N LEU A 40 9.67 -12.19 1.18
CA LEU A 40 11.13 -12.25 1.32
C LEU A 40 11.75 -13.43 0.56
N ALA A 41 11.08 -14.59 0.52
CA ALA A 41 11.54 -15.76 -0.24
C ALA A 41 11.49 -15.54 -1.76
N ALA A 42 10.50 -14.80 -2.27
CA ALA A 42 10.39 -14.50 -3.70
C ALA A 42 11.50 -13.52 -4.17
N SER A 43 11.83 -12.52 -3.36
CA SER A 43 12.90 -11.55 -3.65
C SER A 43 14.30 -12.16 -3.52
N THR A 44 14.48 -13.19 -2.70
CA THR A 44 15.72 -13.98 -2.67
C THR A 44 15.83 -14.96 -3.83
N ALA A 45 14.74 -15.54 -4.32
CA ALA A 45 14.75 -16.39 -5.51
C ALA A 45 15.16 -15.63 -6.79
N ASP A 46 14.73 -14.37 -6.94
CA ASP A 46 15.15 -13.49 -8.05
C ASP A 46 16.62 -13.06 -7.93
N HIS A 47 17.17 -12.95 -6.71
CA HIS A 47 18.57 -12.58 -6.47
C HIS A 47 19.54 -13.78 -6.54
N ALA A 48 19.08 -14.99 -6.27
CA ALA A 48 19.87 -16.24 -6.29
C ALA A 48 19.93 -16.91 -7.67
N GLY A 49 19.35 -16.28 -8.71
CA GLY A 49 19.32 -16.76 -10.10
C GLY A 49 20.39 -16.18 -11.03
N LEU A 50 21.51 -15.65 -10.49
CA LEU A 50 22.69 -15.22 -11.26
C LEU A 50 23.96 -15.99 -10.82
#